data_AF-A0A9P5U1Z6-F1
#
_entry.id   AF-A0A9P5U1Z6-F1
#
_cell.length_a   1.000
_cell.length_b   1.000
_cell.length_c   1.000
_cell.angle_alpha   90.00
_cell.angle_beta   90.00
_cell.angle_gamma   90.00
#
_symmetry.space_group_name_H-M   'P 1'
#
loop_
_entity.id
_entity.type
_entity.pdbx_description
1 polymer ?
#
loop_
_entity_poly.entity_id
_entity_poly.type
_entity_poly.pdbx_seq_one_letter_code
_entity_poly.pdbx_strand_id
1 'polypeptide(L)'
;MRRKIPRYAILSHVWGDGEVTFQDMQDPLKRKGMKGWSKLVGACKQACREDWKYIWIDTCCIDISSSSELSEAINSMYRYYREAEVCYAYLSDMQSDRLSQSFNLKFQMCKWFRRGWTLQELLVPATVFFFTNDWVKIGTKASLQKTITEITGIPS
;
A
#
# COMPACT_ATOMS: atom_id res chain seq x y z
N MET A 1 -21.29 11.64 19.83
CA MET A 1 -21.56 11.23 18.42
C MET A 1 -20.32 10.59 17.85
N ARG A 2 -20.36 9.32 17.39
CA ARG A 2 -19.22 8.72 16.68
C ARG A 2 -19.05 9.46 15.36
N ARG A 3 -17.87 10.08 15.12
CA ARG A 3 -17.53 10.66 13.82
C ARG A 3 -17.65 9.57 12.75
N LYS A 4 -18.44 9.82 11.71
CA LYS A 4 -18.57 8.90 10.57
C LYS A 4 -17.26 8.96 9.78
N ILE A 5 -16.54 7.86 9.73
CA ILE A 5 -15.29 7.75 8.97
C ILE A 5 -15.65 7.84 7.47
N PRO A 6 -15.01 8.71 6.68
CA PRO A 6 -15.27 8.79 5.24
C PRO A 6 -14.82 7.50 4.55
N ARG A 7 -15.33 7.22 3.35
CA ARG A 7 -14.82 6.12 2.51
C ARG A 7 -13.44 6.51 1.96
N TYR A 8 -12.50 5.56 1.93
CA TYR A 8 -11.12 5.80 1.49
C TYR A 8 -10.50 4.58 0.83
N ALA A 9 -9.52 4.85 -0.03
CA ALA A 9 -8.55 3.87 -0.50
C ALA A 9 -7.38 3.76 0.50
N ILE A 10 -6.67 2.64 0.52
CA ILE A 10 -5.48 2.46 1.36
C ILE A 10 -4.28 2.03 0.52
N LEU A 11 -3.09 2.55 0.82
CA LEU A 11 -1.84 2.11 0.22
C LEU A 11 -1.14 1.11 1.15
N SER A 12 -0.91 -0.09 0.65
CA SER A 12 0.00 -1.07 1.23
C SER A 12 1.31 -1.04 0.47
N HIS A 13 2.44 -0.91 1.18
CA HIS A 13 3.75 -0.86 0.54
C HIS A 13 4.85 -1.29 1.51
N VAL A 14 6.01 -1.67 0.94
CA VAL A 14 7.22 -1.87 1.74
C VAL A 14 7.94 -0.53 1.87
N TRP A 15 8.18 -0.08 3.10
CA TRP A 15 8.93 1.15 3.36
C TRP A 15 10.33 1.04 2.74
N GLY A 16 10.71 2.07 1.98
CA GLY A 16 12.02 2.16 1.34
C GLY A 16 12.81 3.37 1.83
N ASP A 17 13.87 3.68 1.10
CA ASP A 17 14.69 4.86 1.39
C ASP A 17 13.96 6.15 0.98
N GLY A 18 13.87 7.09 1.90
CA GLY A 18 13.29 8.42 1.64
C GLY A 18 11.77 8.43 1.55
N GLU A 19 11.11 7.59 2.34
CA GLU A 19 9.67 7.71 2.62
C GLU A 19 9.32 9.11 3.09
N VAL A 20 8.20 9.63 2.60
CA VAL A 20 7.67 10.93 3.03
C VAL A 20 6.86 10.70 4.29
N THR A 21 7.27 11.33 5.38
CA THR A 21 6.62 11.20 6.69
C THR A 21 5.48 12.20 6.88
N PHE A 22 4.70 12.05 7.95
CA PHE A 22 3.68 13.02 8.35
C PHE A 22 4.26 14.45 8.51
N GLN A 23 5.47 14.55 9.04
CA GLN A 23 6.20 15.80 9.26
C GLN A 23 6.64 16.42 7.93
N ASP A 24 7.14 15.60 7.01
CA ASP A 24 7.54 16.07 5.68
C ASP A 24 6.36 16.63 4.90
N MET A 25 5.15 16.08 5.11
CA MET A 25 3.93 16.62 4.52
C MET A 25 3.62 18.05 4.96
N GLN A 26 4.14 18.52 6.09
CA GLN A 26 3.96 19.91 6.53
C GLN A 26 4.86 20.90 5.78
N ASP A 27 5.91 20.42 5.09
CA ASP A 27 6.85 21.26 4.34
C ASP A 27 6.76 20.97 2.82
N PRO A 28 6.11 21.84 2.03
CA PRO A 28 5.96 21.68 0.59
C PRO A 28 7.28 21.67 -0.19
N LEU A 29 8.33 22.33 0.31
CA LEU A 29 9.63 22.41 -0.37
C LEU A 29 10.41 21.12 -0.15
N LYS A 30 10.38 20.59 1.08
CA LYS A 30 11.06 19.35 1.43
C LYS A 30 10.45 18.15 0.71
N ARG A 31 9.13 17.95 0.81
CA ARG A 31 8.47 16.72 0.32
C ARG A 31 8.65 16.49 -1.17
N LYS A 32 8.68 17.53 -2.00
CA LYS A 32 8.80 17.40 -3.47
C LYS A 32 10.16 16.86 -3.92
N GLY A 33 11.22 17.04 -3.13
CA GLY A 33 12.56 16.55 -3.43
C GLY A 33 12.83 15.12 -2.93
N MET A 34 11.90 14.53 -2.20
CA MET A 34 12.10 13.21 -1.57
C MET A 34 11.89 12.07 -2.56
N LYS A 35 12.69 11.00 -2.41
CA LYS A 35 12.60 9.80 -3.25
C LYS A 35 11.20 9.16 -3.22
N GLY A 36 10.58 9.08 -2.04
CA GLY A 36 9.23 8.52 -1.86
C GLY A 36 8.09 9.37 -2.40
N TRP A 37 8.35 10.63 -2.82
CA TRP A 37 7.31 11.54 -3.29
C TRP A 37 6.62 11.04 -4.56
N SER A 38 7.37 10.47 -5.49
CA SER A 38 6.83 9.93 -6.74
C SER A 38 5.83 8.78 -6.50
N LYS A 39 6.13 7.90 -5.54
CA LYS A 39 5.23 6.83 -5.08
C LYS A 39 3.95 7.43 -4.50
N LEU A 40 4.06 8.40 -3.59
CA LEU A 40 2.91 9.05 -2.95
C LEU A 40 1.99 9.75 -3.97
N VAL A 41 2.59 10.49 -4.91
CA VAL A 41 1.87 11.12 -6.02
C VAL A 41 1.20 10.07 -6.91
N GLY A 42 1.88 8.96 -7.20
CA GLY A 42 1.29 7.86 -7.97
C GLY A 42 0.09 7.22 -7.27
N ALA A 43 0.17 7.03 -5.95
CA ALA A 43 -0.93 6.52 -5.13
C ALA A 43 -2.13 7.46 -5.16
N CYS A 44 -1.90 8.76 -4.97
CA CYS A 44 -2.95 9.77 -5.10
C CYS A 44 -3.54 9.83 -6.50
N LYS A 45 -2.72 9.75 -7.55
CA LYS A 45 -3.20 9.70 -8.95
C LYS A 45 -4.06 8.48 -9.20
N GLN A 46 -3.69 7.31 -8.67
CA GLN A 46 -4.48 6.10 -8.80
C GLN A 46 -5.82 6.23 -8.07
N ALA A 47 -5.81 6.73 -6.83
CA ALA A 47 -7.02 7.03 -6.08
C ALA A 47 -7.95 7.99 -6.85
N CYS A 48 -7.41 9.08 -7.40
CA CYS A 48 -8.18 10.04 -8.19
C CYS A 48 -8.78 9.44 -9.47
N ARG A 49 -8.08 8.51 -10.14
CA ARG A 49 -8.60 7.82 -11.34
C ARG A 49 -9.82 6.95 -11.06
N GLU A 50 -9.97 6.51 -9.81
CA GLU A 50 -11.09 5.70 -9.33
C GLU A 50 -12.07 6.52 -8.47
N ASP A 51 -12.02 7.85 -8.58
CA ASP A 51 -12.90 8.80 -7.88
C ASP A 51 -12.82 8.77 -6.34
N TRP A 52 -11.72 8.27 -5.76
CA TRP A 52 -11.49 8.32 -4.33
C TRP A 52 -11.05 9.71 -3.87
N LYS A 53 -11.79 10.27 -2.90
CA LYS A 53 -11.46 11.56 -2.28
C LYS A 53 -10.36 11.47 -1.22
N TYR A 54 -10.21 10.29 -0.61
CA TYR A 54 -9.27 10.06 0.48
C TYR A 54 -8.47 8.80 0.20
N ILE A 55 -7.16 8.88 0.45
CA ILE A 55 -6.27 7.74 0.50
C ILE A 55 -5.50 7.77 1.81
N TRP A 56 -5.42 6.62 2.47
CA TRP A 56 -4.62 6.46 3.68
C TRP A 56 -3.28 5.80 3.35
N ILE A 57 -2.20 6.35 3.88
CA ILE A 57 -0.82 5.90 3.66
C ILE A 57 -0.09 6.00 5.00
N ASP A 58 0.31 4.86 5.56
CA ASP A 58 0.88 4.77 6.92
C ASP A 58 2.04 5.75 7.17
N THR A 59 3.00 5.84 6.25
CA THR A 59 4.18 6.70 6.39
C THR A 59 3.85 8.17 6.59
N CYS A 60 2.80 8.67 5.94
CA CYS A 60 2.44 10.10 5.97
C CYS A 60 1.11 10.43 6.64
N CYS A 61 0.33 9.43 7.06
CA CYS A 61 -0.93 9.59 7.77
C CYS A 61 -0.82 9.27 9.27
N ILE A 62 0.27 8.65 9.72
CA ILE A 62 0.57 8.42 11.14
C ILE A 62 1.69 9.35 11.56
N ASP A 63 1.50 10.10 12.63
CA ASP A 63 2.60 10.76 13.31
C ASP A 63 3.43 9.73 14.10
N ILE A 64 4.45 9.18 13.45
CA ILE A 64 5.37 8.20 14.05
C ILE A 64 6.22 8.82 15.17
N SER A 65 6.35 10.16 15.22
CA SER A 65 7.08 10.85 16.30
C SER A 65 6.28 10.88 17.61
N SER A 66 4.96 10.72 17.51
CA SER A 66 4.05 10.62 18.65
C SER A 66 3.93 9.15 19.08
N SER A 67 4.56 8.79 20.20
CA SER A 67 4.55 7.40 20.70
C SER A 67 3.14 6.90 21.03
N SER A 68 2.25 7.78 21.48
CA SER A 68 0.84 7.45 21.73
C SER A 68 0.09 7.16 20.44
N GLU A 69 0.26 8.01 19.42
CA GLU A 69 -0.39 7.81 18.11
C GLU A 69 0.16 6.58 17.40
N LEU A 70 1.48 6.37 17.43
CA LEU A 70 2.10 5.17 16.88
C LEU A 70 1.54 3.89 17.53
N SER A 71 1.41 3.88 18.86
CA SER A 71 0.84 2.74 19.59
C SER A 71 -0.62 2.50 19.23
N GLU A 72 -1.41 3.58 19.13
CA GLU A 72 -2.82 3.50 18.70
C GLU A 72 -2.94 2.99 17.27
N ALA A 73 -2.09 3.48 16.36
CA ALA A 73 -2.09 3.07 14.96
C ALA A 73 -1.73 1.60 14.81
N ILE A 74 -0.72 1.09 15.54
CA ILE A 74 -0.39 -0.34 15.56
C ILE A 74 -1.60 -1.18 15.97
N ASN A 75 -2.29 -0.78 17.03
CA ASN A 75 -3.49 -1.48 17.52
C ASN A 75 -4.70 -1.33 16.57
N SER A 76 -4.70 -0.32 15.71
CA SER A 76 -5.78 0.00 14.78
C SER A 76 -5.53 -0.47 13.35
N MET A 77 -4.37 -1.04 13.04
CA MET A 77 -3.95 -1.32 11.67
C MET A 77 -4.90 -2.28 10.94
N TYR A 78 -5.30 -3.35 11.62
CA TYR A 78 -6.34 -4.25 11.11
C TYR A 78 -7.57 -3.45 10.70
N ARG A 79 -8.05 -2.54 11.55
CA ARG A 79 -9.27 -1.78 11.32
C ARG A 79 -9.14 -0.85 10.12
N TYR A 80 -7.99 -0.21 9.93
CA TYR A 80 -7.73 0.64 8.77
C TYR A 80 -7.80 -0.15 7.46
N TYR A 81 -7.20 -1.35 7.41
CA TYR A 81 -7.32 -2.21 6.24
C TYR A 81 -8.74 -2.78 6.05
N ARG A 82 -9.47 -3.06 7.14
CA ARG A 82 -10.85 -3.62 7.09
C ARG A 82 -11.87 -2.61 6.58
N GLU A 83 -11.72 -1.36 6.99
CA GLU A 83 -12.65 -0.28 6.64
C GLU A 83 -12.30 0.41 5.32
N ALA A 84 -11.11 0.15 4.76
CA ALA A 84 -10.75 0.60 3.42
C ALA A 84 -11.59 -0.11 2.36
N GLU A 85 -12.05 0.65 1.37
CA GLU A 85 -12.86 0.11 0.26
C GLU A 85 -12.00 -0.64 -0.75
N VAL A 86 -10.76 -0.18 -0.92
CA VAL A 86 -9.78 -0.76 -1.83
C VAL A 86 -8.38 -0.59 -1.26
N CYS A 87 -7.57 -1.63 -1.41
CA CYS A 87 -6.14 -1.62 -1.09
C CYS A 87 -5.32 -1.62 -2.38
N TYR A 88 -4.40 -0.67 -2.49
CA TYR A 88 -3.38 -0.65 -3.53
C TYR A 88 -2.08 -1.21 -2.94
N ALA A 89 -1.69 -2.40 -3.36
CA ALA A 89 -0.43 -3.02 -2.99
C ALA A 89 0.65 -2.58 -3.99
N TYR A 90 1.56 -1.71 -3.54
CA TYR A 90 2.64 -1.16 -4.34
C TYR A 90 3.93 -1.99 -4.21
N LEU A 91 4.35 -2.60 -5.31
CA LEU A 91 5.49 -3.52 -5.37
C LEU A 91 6.73 -2.78 -5.89
N SER A 92 7.45 -2.14 -4.97
CA SER A 92 8.60 -1.27 -5.28
C SER A 92 9.74 -1.92 -6.07
N ASP A 93 9.88 -3.24 -5.97
CA ASP A 93 10.91 -4.07 -6.60
C ASP A 93 10.43 -4.78 -7.88
N MET A 94 9.23 -4.46 -8.36
CA MET A 94 8.66 -4.98 -9.60
C MET A 94 8.64 -3.90 -10.67
N GLN A 95 9.28 -4.15 -11.82
CA GLN A 95 9.26 -3.28 -13.01
C GLN A 95 8.37 -3.91 -14.10
N SER A 96 7.49 -3.11 -14.71
CA SER A 96 6.49 -3.58 -15.67
C SER A 96 7.09 -4.19 -16.95
N ASP A 97 8.15 -3.58 -17.47
CA ASP A 97 8.90 -3.97 -18.68
C ASP A 97 9.56 -5.36 -18.54
N ARG A 98 9.78 -5.84 -17.32
CA ARG A 98 10.44 -7.13 -17.04
C ARG A 98 9.48 -8.25 -16.65
N LEU A 99 8.16 -8.07 -16.74
CA LEU A 99 7.19 -9.08 -16.30
C LEU A 99 6.99 -10.23 -17.31
N SER A 100 7.27 -10.03 -18.59
CA SER A 100 6.83 -10.91 -19.69
C SER A 100 7.38 -12.35 -19.70
N GLN A 101 8.55 -12.63 -19.11
CA GLN A 101 9.14 -13.99 -19.13
C GLN A 101 9.25 -14.68 -17.76
N SER A 102 9.09 -13.95 -16.66
CA SER A 102 9.36 -14.47 -15.31
C SER A 102 8.43 -13.88 -14.24
N PHE A 103 7.20 -13.52 -14.65
CA PHE A 103 6.21 -12.89 -13.79
C PHE A 103 6.04 -13.64 -12.45
N ASN A 104 5.68 -14.92 -12.49
CA ASN A 104 5.39 -15.70 -11.29
C ASN A 104 6.59 -15.74 -10.32
N LEU A 105 7.79 -16.03 -10.83
CA LEU A 105 8.99 -16.07 -10.00
C LEU A 105 9.29 -14.71 -9.35
N LYS A 106 9.18 -13.62 -10.11
CA LYS A 106 9.42 -12.27 -9.59
C LYS A 106 8.36 -11.85 -8.59
N PHE A 107 7.09 -12.16 -8.86
CA PHE A 107 5.99 -11.89 -7.95
C PHE A 107 6.14 -12.68 -6.64
N GLN A 108 6.52 -13.97 -6.72
CA GLN A 108 6.83 -14.81 -5.56
C GLN A 108 8.01 -14.28 -4.73
N MET A 109 9.03 -13.74 -5.40
CA MET A 109 10.23 -13.21 -4.74
C MET A 109 10.08 -11.77 -4.25
N CYS A 110 8.99 -11.08 -4.60
CA CYS A 110 8.77 -9.68 -4.26
C CYS A 110 8.87 -9.46 -2.75
N LYS A 111 9.56 -8.39 -2.37
CA LYS A 111 9.76 -7.96 -0.98
C LYS A 111 8.45 -7.81 -0.22
N TRP A 112 7.37 -7.45 -0.92
CA TRP A 112 6.05 -7.29 -0.33
C TRP A 112 5.58 -8.58 0.36
N PHE A 113 5.78 -9.77 -0.23
CA PHE A 113 5.37 -11.04 0.38
C PHE A 113 6.23 -11.50 1.57
N ARG A 114 7.40 -10.89 1.79
CA ARG A 114 8.36 -11.31 2.83
C ARG A 114 8.20 -10.55 4.14
N ARG A 115 7.20 -9.68 4.25
CA ARG A 115 6.98 -8.81 5.42
C ARG A 115 5.90 -9.39 6.34
N GLY A 116 6.09 -9.21 7.65
CA GLY A 116 5.17 -9.72 8.67
C GLY A 116 3.75 -9.12 8.63
N TRP A 117 3.59 -7.91 8.06
CA TRP A 117 2.28 -7.24 7.96
C TRP A 117 1.46 -7.65 6.75
N THR A 118 2.12 -8.16 5.71
CA THR A 118 1.53 -8.45 4.40
C THR A 118 0.28 -9.31 4.47
N LEU A 119 0.23 -10.22 5.43
CA LEU A 119 -0.93 -11.08 5.62
C LEU A 119 -2.20 -10.29 5.95
N GLN A 120 -2.11 -9.28 6.81
CA GLN A 120 -3.26 -8.42 7.12
C GLN A 120 -3.60 -7.55 5.91
N GLU A 121 -2.59 -6.97 5.27
CA GLU A 121 -2.75 -6.09 4.10
C GLU A 121 -3.37 -6.80 2.89
N LEU A 122 -3.17 -8.13 2.80
CA LEU A 122 -3.72 -9.02 1.77
C LEU A 122 -5.12 -9.53 2.10
N LEU A 123 -5.31 -10.07 3.31
CA LEU A 123 -6.52 -10.80 3.67
C LEU A 123 -7.65 -9.89 4.14
N VAL A 124 -7.31 -8.79 4.82
CA VAL A 124 -8.31 -7.95 5.49
C VAL A 124 -9.10 -7.09 4.50
N PRO A 125 -8.50 -6.42 3.50
CA PRO A 125 -9.27 -5.65 2.53
C PRO A 125 -10.12 -6.56 1.62
N ALA A 126 -11.33 -6.10 1.32
CA ALA A 126 -12.21 -6.79 0.39
C ALA A 126 -11.59 -6.87 -1.02
N THR A 127 -11.00 -5.77 -1.48
CA THR A 127 -10.36 -5.67 -2.80
C THR A 127 -8.91 -5.24 -2.66
N VAL A 128 -7.99 -5.98 -3.29
CA VAL A 128 -6.57 -5.62 -3.40
C VAL A 128 -6.17 -5.58 -4.87
N PHE A 129 -5.55 -4.48 -5.29
CA PHE A 129 -4.93 -4.32 -6.60
C PHE A 129 -3.41 -4.26 -6.44
N PHE A 130 -2.69 -5.01 -7.27
CA PHE A 130 -1.24 -5.03 -7.27
C PHE A 130 -0.71 -4.11 -8.37
N PHE A 131 0.22 -3.24 -7.99
CA PHE A 131 0.88 -2.28 -8.88
C PHE A 131 2.39 -2.44 -8.84
N THR A 132 3.04 -2.31 -9.99
CA THR A 132 4.50 -2.19 -10.12
C THR A 132 5.01 -0.85 -9.60
N ASN A 133 6.34 -0.68 -9.58
CA ASN A 133 6.98 0.55 -9.16
C ASN A 133 6.72 1.75 -10.10
N ASP A 134 6.28 1.49 -11.33
CA ASP A 134 5.86 2.48 -12.32
C ASP A 134 4.31 2.60 -12.41
N TRP A 135 3.59 2.11 -11.39
CA TRP A 135 2.13 2.20 -11.27
C TRP A 135 1.36 1.50 -12.39
N VAL A 136 1.94 0.45 -12.97
CA VAL A 136 1.23 -0.44 -13.90
C VAL A 136 0.51 -1.52 -13.09
N LYS A 137 -0.80 -1.66 -13.34
CA LYS A 137 -1.63 -2.67 -12.70
C LYS A 137 -1.23 -4.07 -13.20
N ILE A 138 -0.86 -4.92 -12.26
CA ILE A 138 -0.50 -6.32 -12.51
C ILE A 138 -1.74 -7.20 -12.49
N GLY A 139 -2.63 -6.97 -11.53
CA GLY A 139 -3.78 -7.82 -11.28
C GLY A 139 -4.48 -7.48 -9.97
N THR A 140 -5.41 -8.34 -9.58
CA THR A 140 -6.14 -8.27 -8.31
C THR A 140 -5.82 -9.47 -7.43
N LYS A 141 -6.17 -9.41 -6.15
CA LYS A 141 -6.16 -10.61 -5.28
C LYS A 141 -6.91 -11.78 -5.91
N ALA A 142 -8.10 -11.52 -6.47
CA ALA A 142 -8.91 -12.54 -7.12
C ALA A 142 -8.25 -13.09 -8.40
N SER A 143 -7.64 -12.25 -9.24
CA SER A 143 -7.02 -12.73 -10.49
C SER A 143 -5.69 -13.46 -10.26
N LEU A 144 -5.02 -13.18 -9.14
CA LEU A 144 -3.72 -13.78 -8.77
C LEU A 144 -3.85 -14.82 -7.66
N GLN A 145 -5.08 -15.24 -7.33
CA GLN A 145 -5.41 -16.14 -6.22
C GLN A 145 -4.50 -17.37 -6.17
N LYS A 146 -4.34 -18.07 -7.30
CA LYS A 146 -3.49 -19.26 -7.39
C LYS A 146 -2.05 -18.97 -6.96
N THR A 147 -1.44 -17.95 -7.55
CA THR A 147 -0.05 -17.56 -7.24
C THR A 147 0.10 -17.08 -5.80
N ILE A 148 -0.88 -16.32 -5.29
CA ILE A 148 -0.90 -15.85 -3.91
C ILE A 148 -0.99 -17.03 -2.92
N THR A 149 -1.84 -18.01 -3.21
CA THR A 149 -1.95 -19.22 -2.39
C THR A 149 -0.67 -20.06 -2.44
N GLU A 150 0.00 -20.15 -3.60
CA GLU A 150 1.32 -20.80 -3.70
C GLU A 150 2.40 -20.09 -2.87
N ILE A 151 2.36 -18.75 -2.78
CA ILE A 151 3.33 -17.96 -1.99
C ILE A 151 3.06 -18.08 -0.50
N THR A 152 1.81 -17.90 -0.11
CA THR A 152 1.41 -17.70 1.29
C THR A 152 1.05 -19.01 1.99
N GLY A 153 0.72 -20.06 1.23
CA GLY A 153 0.11 -21.29 1.74
C GLY A 153 -1.34 -21.13 2.19
N ILE A 154 -1.95 -19.96 1.95
CA ILE A 154 -3.28 -19.61 2.45
C ILE A 154 -4.26 -19.50 1.27
N PRO A 155 -5.44 -20.16 1.34
CA PRO A 155 -6.50 -19.95 0.35
C PRO A 155 -6.89 -18.47 0.30
N SER A 156 -6.73 -17.85 -0.86
CA SER A 156 -6.96 -16.42 -1.07
C SER A 156 -8.23 -16.12 -1.84
#